data_AF-A0A091R3L4-F1
#
_entry.id   AF-A0A091R3L4-F1
#
_cell.length_a   1.000
_cell.length_b   1.000
_cell.length_c   1.000
_cell.angle_alpha   90.00
_cell.angle_beta   90.00
_cell.angle_gamma   90.00
#
_symmetry.space_group_name_H-M   'P 1'
#
loop_
_entity.id
_entity.type
_entity.pdbx_description
1 polymer ?
#
loop_
_entity_poly.entity_id
_entity_poly.type
_entity_poly.pdbx_seq_one_letter_code
_entity_poly.pdbx_strand_id
1 'polypeptide(L)'
;MPEHLVQLKSKGPEHIYCSCISPCGAWLAYSTASRFLLYRLQHEGDGVGVKKVPKVPKLLLPAYQLQFSADSGRLFVASARGSVHVLQLLEPGGCKHLHTLRPPSGTPEAVYLLAPSADGHWLA
;
A
#
# COMPACT_ATOMS: atom_id res chain seq x y z
N MET A 1 -19.94 -20.41 2.91
CA MET A 1 -20.35 -19.04 3.32
C MET A 1 -19.08 -18.22 3.52
N PRO A 2 -19.05 -16.92 3.20
CA PRO A 2 -17.91 -16.08 3.53
C PRO A 2 -17.74 -16.00 5.05
N GLU A 3 -16.49 -16.07 5.51
CA GLU A 3 -16.11 -15.99 6.93
C GLU A 3 -15.42 -14.65 7.21
N HIS A 4 -15.70 -14.07 8.37
CA HIS A 4 -15.06 -12.83 8.79
C HIS A 4 -13.74 -13.13 9.51
N LEU A 5 -12.63 -13.04 8.77
CA LEU A 5 -11.30 -13.37 9.29
C LEU A 5 -10.68 -12.23 10.12
N VAL A 6 -10.81 -10.98 9.66
CA VAL A 6 -10.11 -9.85 10.28
C VAL A 6 -10.82 -8.52 10.04
N GLN A 7 -10.84 -7.67 11.07
CA GLN A 7 -11.26 -6.26 10.97
C GLN A 7 -10.17 -5.34 11.52
N LEU A 8 -9.63 -4.48 10.65
CA LEU A 8 -8.70 -3.42 11.05
C LEU A 8 -9.41 -2.07 11.09
N LYS A 9 -9.38 -1.41 12.25
CA LYS A 9 -9.92 -0.06 12.45
C LYS A 9 -8.79 0.96 12.49
N SER A 10 -8.94 2.07 11.77
CA SER A 10 -8.01 3.18 11.89
C SER A 10 -8.05 3.73 13.32
N LYS A 11 -6.89 4.11 13.85
CA LYS A 11 -6.81 4.77 15.17
C LYS A 11 -6.94 6.28 15.00
N GLY A 12 -7.69 6.95 15.86
CA GLY A 12 -7.85 8.41 15.83
C GLY A 12 -8.93 8.89 14.85
N PRO A 13 -9.04 10.21 14.64
CA PRO A 13 -10.21 10.82 13.98
C PRO A 13 -10.17 10.78 12.45
N GLU A 14 -9.04 10.40 11.85
CA GLU A 14 -8.89 10.47 10.40
C GLU A 14 -9.55 9.29 9.69
N HIS A 15 -10.26 9.61 8.60
CA HIS A 15 -10.80 8.62 7.68
C HIS A 15 -9.71 7.96 6.83
N ILE A 16 -9.96 6.72 6.44
CA ILE A 16 -9.16 6.00 5.45
C ILE A 16 -9.53 6.53 4.06
N TYR A 17 -8.54 6.97 3.30
CA TYR A 17 -8.71 7.48 1.93
C TYR A 17 -8.67 6.34 0.92
N CYS A 18 -7.73 5.41 1.11
CA CYS A 18 -7.59 4.22 0.27
C CYS A 18 -6.97 3.08 1.09
N SER A 19 -7.26 1.85 0.67
CA SER A 19 -6.72 0.63 1.26
C SER A 19 -6.62 -0.47 0.20
N CYS A 20 -5.69 -1.40 0.38
CA CYS A 20 -5.60 -2.59 -0.47
C CYS A 20 -5.04 -3.78 0.32
N ILE A 21 -5.28 -4.99 -0.19
CA ILE A 21 -4.69 -6.25 0.24
C ILE A 21 -3.90 -6.84 -0.93
N SER A 22 -2.75 -7.47 -0.66
CA SER A 22 -1.95 -8.10 -1.71
C SER A 22 -2.64 -9.35 -2.25
N PRO A 23 -2.40 -9.73 -3.53
CA PRO A 23 -2.96 -10.95 -4.11
C PRO A 23 -2.73 -12.23 -3.30
N CYS A 24 -1.57 -12.36 -2.64
CA CYS A 24 -1.28 -13.52 -1.78
C CYS A 24 -1.88 -13.42 -0.36
N GLY A 25 -2.65 -12.37 -0.05
CA GLY A 25 -3.28 -12.15 1.26
C GLY A 25 -2.32 -11.82 2.41
N ALA A 26 -1.01 -11.76 2.14
CA ALA A 26 0.04 -11.56 3.13
C ALA A 26 0.21 -10.10 3.60
N TRP A 27 -0.25 -9.13 2.83
CA TRP A 27 0.01 -7.71 3.08
C TRP A 27 -1.25 -6.90 3.00
N LEU A 28 -1.38 -5.92 3.89
CA LEU A 28 -2.46 -4.94 3.85
C LEU A 28 -1.88 -3.55 4.06
N ALA A 29 -2.33 -2.60 3.24
CA ALA A 29 -1.94 -1.21 3.38
C ALA A 29 -3.16 -0.30 3.38
N TYR A 30 -3.08 0.81 4.10
CA TYR A 30 -4.05 1.89 3.99
C TYR A 30 -3.41 3.26 4.24
N SER A 31 -4.04 4.31 3.71
CA SER A 31 -3.65 5.70 3.94
C SER A 31 -4.79 6.50 4.55
N THR A 32 -4.44 7.42 5.42
CA THR A 32 -5.28 8.53 5.88
C THR A 32 -4.72 9.85 5.35
N ALA A 33 -5.27 10.98 5.81
CA ALA A 33 -4.74 12.31 5.53
C ALA A 33 -3.26 12.47 5.86
N SER A 34 -2.81 11.97 7.03
CA SER A 34 -1.44 12.17 7.52
C SER A 34 -0.63 10.89 7.77
N ARG A 35 -1.23 9.70 7.57
CA ARG A 35 -0.55 8.43 7.86
C ARG A 35 -0.68 7.45 6.70
N PHE A 36 0.42 6.75 6.45
CA PHE A 36 0.44 5.53 5.66
C PHE A 36 0.81 4.37 6.57
N LEU A 37 0.06 3.28 6.52
CA LEU A 37 0.30 2.09 7.31
C LEU A 37 0.36 0.86 6.43
N LEU A 38 1.32 0.01 6.73
CA LEU A 38 1.52 -1.30 6.11
C LEU A 38 1.51 -2.37 7.22
N TYR A 39 0.85 -3.48 6.95
CA TYR A 39 0.70 -4.61 7.85
C TYR A 39 1.09 -5.90 7.14
N ARG A 40 1.73 -6.80 7.89
CA ARG A 40 1.89 -8.21 7.53
C ARG A 40 0.75 -8.99 8.15
N LEU A 41 0.05 -9.77 7.34
CA LEU A 41 -0.98 -10.72 7.72
C LEU A 41 -0.37 -12.12 7.71
N GLN A 42 -0.51 -12.89 8.78
CA GLN A 42 0.00 -14.26 8.87
C GLN A 42 -1.15 -15.16 9.32
N HIS A 43 -1.37 -16.26 8.61
CA HIS A 43 -2.34 -17.24 9.05
C HIS A 43 -1.74 -18.03 10.21
N GLU A 44 -2.39 -18.00 11.36
CA GLU A 44 -1.95 -18.63 12.60
C GLU A 44 -3.06 -19.55 13.11
N GLY A 45 -2.96 -20.85 12.80
CA GLY A 45 -4.01 -21.82 13.15
C GLY A 45 -5.34 -21.48 12.50
N ASP A 46 -6.35 -21.19 13.31
CA ASP A 46 -7.70 -20.81 12.88
C ASP A 46 -7.89 -19.28 12.74
N GLY A 47 -6.82 -18.48 12.87
CA GLY A 47 -6.89 -17.02 12.87
C GLY A 47 -5.90 -16.34 11.91
N VAL A 48 -6.03 -15.01 11.83
CA VAL A 48 -5.10 -14.15 11.08
C VAL A 48 -4.38 -13.21 12.04
N GLY A 49 -3.10 -13.48 12.27
CA GLY A 49 -2.18 -12.59 12.95
C GLY A 49 -1.94 -11.32 12.13
N VAL A 50 -2.01 -10.16 12.77
CA VAL A 50 -1.81 -8.85 12.12
C VAL A 50 -0.66 -8.10 12.78
N LYS A 51 0.42 -7.89 12.04
CA LYS A 51 1.60 -7.18 12.53
C LYS A 51 1.85 -5.91 11.75
N LYS A 52 1.85 -4.76 12.43
CA LYS A 52 2.22 -3.48 11.82
C LYS A 52 3.70 -3.51 11.41
N VAL A 53 3.99 -3.12 10.17
CA VAL A 53 5.36 -3.01 9.66
C VAL A 53 5.98 -1.71 10.19
N PRO A 54 7.08 -1.77 10.95
CA PRO A 54 7.77 -0.58 11.44
C PRO A 54 8.60 0.06 10.33
N LYS A 55 8.99 1.33 10.54
CA LYS A 55 9.98 2.05 9.69
C LYS A 55 9.61 2.08 8.20
N VAL A 56 8.32 2.15 7.88
CA VAL A 56 7.85 2.43 6.52
C VAL A 56 8.50 3.73 5.99
N PRO A 57 8.94 3.78 4.71
CA PRO A 57 9.51 4.98 4.12
C PRO A 57 8.59 6.19 4.25
N LYS A 58 9.17 7.38 4.41
CA LYS A 58 8.40 8.63 4.43
C LYS A 58 7.89 8.91 3.02
N LEU A 59 6.58 8.91 2.87
CA LEU A 59 5.89 9.21 1.62
C LEU A 59 5.29 10.62 1.69
N LEU A 60 5.05 11.22 0.53
CA LEU A 60 4.18 12.38 0.46
C LEU A 60 2.74 11.89 0.69
N LEU A 61 2.02 12.51 1.64
CA LEU A 61 0.68 12.09 2.04
C LEU A 61 -0.36 13.18 1.75
N PRO A 62 -1.65 12.81 1.62
CA PRO A 62 -2.16 11.43 1.64
C PRO A 62 -1.78 10.65 0.38
N ALA A 63 -1.78 9.32 0.49
CA ALA A 63 -1.91 8.47 -0.69
C ALA A 63 -3.39 8.42 -1.09
N TYR A 64 -3.64 8.55 -2.39
CA TYR A 64 -4.99 8.53 -2.96
C TYR A 64 -5.30 7.19 -3.63
N GLN A 65 -4.27 6.43 -4.03
CA GLN A 65 -4.43 5.07 -4.52
C GLN A 65 -3.26 4.17 -4.11
N LEU A 66 -3.56 2.91 -3.80
CA LEU A 66 -2.61 1.87 -3.39
C LEU A 66 -2.86 0.61 -4.20
N GLN A 67 -1.81 0.03 -4.78
CA GLN A 67 -1.95 -1.14 -5.63
C GLN A 67 -0.74 -2.06 -5.45
N PHE A 68 -0.98 -3.31 -5.08
CA PHE A 68 0.07 -4.33 -4.99
C PHE A 68 0.33 -4.94 -6.37
N SER A 69 1.59 -5.19 -6.71
CA SER A 69 1.92 -5.99 -7.88
C SER A 69 1.32 -7.40 -7.79
N ALA A 70 1.09 -8.04 -8.93
CA ALA A 70 0.49 -9.37 -9.00
C ALA A 70 1.28 -10.43 -8.20
N ASP A 71 2.61 -10.33 -8.22
CA ASP A 71 3.53 -11.18 -7.44
C ASP A 71 3.57 -10.85 -5.94
N SER A 72 2.83 -9.82 -5.50
CA SER A 72 2.83 -9.30 -4.13
C SER A 72 4.21 -8.84 -3.62
N GLY A 73 5.19 -8.63 -4.49
CA GLY A 73 6.54 -8.19 -4.12
C GLY A 73 6.70 -6.67 -4.06
N ARG A 74 5.78 -5.91 -4.65
CA ARG A 74 5.81 -4.45 -4.71
C ARG A 74 4.47 -3.83 -4.33
N LEU A 75 4.53 -2.61 -3.83
CA LEU A 75 3.39 -1.74 -3.57
C LEU A 75 3.61 -0.40 -4.26
N PHE A 76 2.70 -0.05 -5.15
CA PHE A 76 2.61 1.24 -5.80
C PHE A 76 1.75 2.17 -4.96
N VAL A 77 2.28 3.34 -4.61
CA VAL A 77 1.62 4.33 -3.76
C VAL A 77 1.50 5.65 -4.51
N ALA A 78 0.31 5.93 -5.02
CA ALA A 78 -0.01 7.18 -5.68
C ALA A 78 -0.30 8.28 -4.64
N SER A 79 0.45 9.38 -4.71
CA SER A 79 0.34 10.52 -3.82
C SER A 79 0.06 11.82 -4.59
N ALA A 80 0.08 12.94 -3.88
CA ALA A 80 -0.07 14.26 -4.49
C ALA A 80 1.06 14.56 -5.50
N ARG A 81 0.83 15.56 -6.34
CA ARG A 81 1.81 16.06 -7.33
C ARG A 81 2.25 15.01 -8.35
N GLY A 82 1.33 14.18 -8.80
CA GLY A 82 1.55 13.16 -9.82
C GLY A 82 2.55 12.07 -9.42
N SER A 83 2.93 11.99 -8.14
CA SER A 83 4.01 11.10 -7.71
C SER A 83 3.49 9.70 -7.43
N VAL A 84 4.19 8.68 -7.94
CA VAL A 84 3.96 7.29 -7.56
C VAL A 84 5.21 6.73 -6.91
N HIS A 85 5.12 6.37 -5.65
CA HIS A 85 6.21 5.71 -4.93
C HIS A 85 6.14 4.19 -5.14
N VAL A 86 7.28 3.58 -5.44
CA VAL A 86 7.39 2.13 -5.61
C VAL A 86 8.11 1.55 -4.41
N LEU A 87 7.40 0.76 -3.61
CA LEU A 87 7.93 0.08 -2.43
C LEU A 87 8.16 -1.39 -2.75
N GLN A 88 9.32 -1.92 -2.40
CA GLN A 88 9.57 -3.37 -2.34
C GLN A 88 9.14 -3.88 -0.98
N LEU A 89 8.37 -4.97 -0.94
CA LEU A 89 8.03 -5.69 0.28
C LEU A 89 9.10 -6.73 0.58
N LEU A 90 9.49 -6.85 1.84
CA LEU A 90 10.57 -7.72 2.28
C LEU A 90 10.05 -8.72 3.30
N GLU A 91 10.43 -10.00 3.13
CA GLU A 91 10.21 -11.03 4.13
C GLU A 91 11.34 -11.00 5.19
N PRO A 92 11.06 -11.27 6.48
CA PRO A 92 9.77 -11.73 7.04
C PRO A 92 8.77 -10.60 7.40
N GLY A 93 9.08 -9.33 7.10
CA GLY A 93 8.23 -8.20 7.47
C GLY A 93 8.97 -6.86 7.43
N GLY A 94 9.00 -6.24 6.26
CA GLY A 94 9.61 -4.94 6.03
C GLY A 94 9.23 -4.37 4.66
N CYS A 95 9.67 -3.14 4.39
CA CYS A 95 9.63 -2.61 3.05
C CYS A 95 10.77 -1.62 2.80
N LYS A 96 11.14 -1.46 1.54
CA LYS A 96 12.16 -0.52 1.07
C LYS A 96 11.60 0.33 -0.05
N HIS A 97 11.90 1.63 -0.04
CA HIS A 97 11.60 2.49 -1.18
C HIS A 97 12.59 2.20 -2.31
N LEU A 98 12.08 1.83 -3.49
CA LEU A 98 12.89 1.60 -4.69
C LEU A 98 13.13 2.89 -5.46
N HIS A 99 12.05 3.53 -5.92
CA HIS A 99 12.10 4.78 -6.67
C HIS A 99 10.75 5.51 -6.62
N THR A 100 10.73 6.75 -7.11
CA THR A 100 9.50 7.53 -7.27
C THR A 100 9.36 7.91 -8.73
N LEU A 101 8.24 7.54 -9.35
CA LEU A 101 7.86 8.02 -10.66
C LEU A 101 7.25 9.40 -10.49
N ARG A 102 7.70 10.37 -11.30
CA ARG A 102 7.23 11.75 -11.27
C ARG A 102 7.00 12.25 -12.69
N PRO A 103 6.00 13.12 -12.90
CA PRO A 103 5.82 13.78 -14.18
C PRO A 103 7.03 14.68 -14.48
N PRO A 104 7.51 14.73 -15.73
CA PRO A 104 8.72 15.49 -16.10
C PRO A 104 8.66 16.98 -15.77
N SER A 105 7.49 17.60 -15.97
CA SER A 105 7.25 19.03 -15.72
C SER A 105 6.72 19.32 -14.30
N GLY A 106 6.55 18.29 -13.47
CA GLY A 106 5.72 18.37 -12.27
C GLY A 106 4.23 18.55 -12.60
N THR A 107 3.39 18.38 -11.58
CA THR A 107 1.95 18.69 -11.62
C THR A 107 1.49 19.01 -10.21
N PRO A 108 0.50 19.90 -10.00
CA PRO A 108 -0.16 20.04 -8.70
C PRO A 108 -1.16 18.90 -8.43
N GLU A 109 -1.63 18.20 -9.48
CA GLU A 109 -2.68 17.20 -9.37
C GLU A 109 -2.23 15.93 -8.66
N ALA A 110 -3.18 15.21 -8.06
CA ALA A 110 -2.94 13.90 -7.45
C ALA A 110 -3.27 12.78 -8.44
N VAL A 111 -2.66 11.61 -8.22
CA VAL A 111 -2.98 10.40 -8.97
C VAL A 111 -4.09 9.64 -8.23
N TYR A 112 -5.28 9.54 -8.83
CA TYR A 112 -6.45 8.91 -8.22
C TYR A 112 -6.73 7.48 -8.71
N LEU A 113 -6.11 7.08 -9.82
CA LEU A 113 -6.24 5.75 -10.42
C LEU A 113 -4.85 5.19 -10.70
N LEU A 114 -4.68 3.88 -10.46
CA LEU A 114 -3.48 3.13 -10.76
C LEU A 114 -3.86 1.73 -11.24
N ALA A 115 -3.23 1.27 -12.31
CA ALA A 115 -3.38 -0.07 -12.86
C ALA A 115 -2.01 -0.60 -13.29
N PRO A 116 -1.30 -1.37 -12.44
CA PRO A 116 -0.10 -2.07 -12.88
C PRO A 116 -0.46 -3.28 -13.72
N SER A 117 0.40 -3.58 -14.69
CA SER A 117 0.30 -4.80 -15.48
C SER A 117 0.54 -6.04 -14.63
N ALA A 118 0.02 -7.18 -15.09
CA ALA A 118 0.17 -8.47 -14.41
C ALA A 118 1.64 -8.90 -14.25
N ASP A 119 2.50 -8.51 -15.19
CA ASP A 119 3.94 -8.77 -15.13
C ASP A 119 4.72 -7.71 -14.33
N GLY A 120 4.07 -6.64 -13.87
CA GLY A 120 4.68 -5.57 -13.08
C GLY A 120 5.65 -4.66 -13.84
N HIS A 121 5.69 -4.74 -15.17
CA HIS A 121 6.55 -3.91 -16.02
C HIS A 121 5.92 -2.58 -16.41
N TRP A 122 4.59 -2.48 -16.39
CA TRP A 122 3.84 -1.29 -16.79
C TRP A 122 2.94 -0.79 -15.66
N LEU A 123 2.68 0.50 -15.68
CA LEU A 123 1.77 1.18 -14.76
C LEU A 123 1.02 2.27 -15.53
N ALA A 124 -0.30 2.25 -15.44
CA ALA A 124 -1.20 3.27 -15.96
C ALA A 124 -1.93 3.99 -14.82
#